data_AF-A0A969A3D7-F1
#
_entry.id   AF-A0A969A3D7-F1
#
_cell.length_a   1.000
_cell.length_b   1.000
_cell.length_c   1.000
_cell.angle_alpha   90.00
_cell.angle_beta   90.00
_cell.angle_gamma   90.00
#
_symmetry.space_group_name_H-M   'P 1'
#
loop_
_entity.id
_entity.type
_entity.pdbx_description
1 polymer ?
#
loop_
_entity_poly.entity_id
_entity_poly.type
_entity_poly.pdbx_seq_one_letter_code
_entity_poly.pdbx_strand_id
1 'polypeptide(L)'
;MTTVFALAGLVIGLIQAAQAKRPAEYALIALTVGAAYSTGPAVGNGQLTVHVLAALTIGLLLLFKKHQTLYLDLAGSSLIIFALIKPTLAAPFVWLIVFIPQRIWPIALVVVGYAAIALLACIPQTGNVLTLYADWLHRGVGGTTWSSAGGGGVGLVDIGYGNLHNYLGALGLSHLNMAASLGLLCLLGGWIYCHRHQQFDPWLAVGIAAIVARLWTYHLVYDDMLILLPMAAVYRLQKYPHLEPSDRAFSQTLLAITLFFNLLPASLRFAASPLDIVFQVGVTLNWLTLMGWLLVQVHRWKLPQPAPLNLT
;
A
#
# COMPACT_ATOMS: atom_id res chain seq x y z
N MET A 1 -17.80 -2.80 -15.28
CA MET A 1 -16.79 -3.13 -16.31
C MET A 1 -15.38 -2.64 -15.93
N THR A 2 -15.18 -1.37 -15.54
CA THR A 2 -13.84 -0.84 -15.17
C THR A 2 -13.16 -1.60 -14.03
N THR A 3 -13.90 -2.05 -13.01
CA THR A 3 -13.35 -2.83 -11.88
C THR A 3 -12.77 -4.18 -12.30
N VAL A 4 -13.34 -4.83 -13.33
CA VAL A 4 -12.81 -6.10 -13.86
C VAL A 4 -11.44 -5.86 -14.50
N PHE A 5 -11.30 -4.78 -15.28
CA PHE A 5 -10.00 -4.39 -15.84
C PHE A 5 -8.99 -4.00 -14.76
N ALA A 6 -9.43 -3.31 -13.71
CA ALA A 6 -8.58 -2.97 -12.58
C ALA A 6 -8.10 -4.23 -11.82
N LEU A 7 -8.99 -5.20 -11.57
CA LEU A 7 -8.61 -6.48 -10.96
C LEU A 7 -7.61 -7.24 -11.84
N ALA A 8 -7.88 -7.34 -13.14
CA ALA A 8 -6.95 -7.98 -14.08
C ALA A 8 -5.59 -7.27 -14.09
N GLY A 9 -5.58 -5.93 -14.13
CA GLY A 9 -4.37 -5.12 -14.06
C GLY A 9 -3.61 -5.33 -12.74
N LEU A 10 -4.30 -5.40 -11.61
CA LEU A 10 -3.69 -5.69 -10.31
C LEU A 10 -3.09 -7.10 -10.29
N VAL A 11 -3.80 -8.12 -10.79
CA VAL A 11 -3.29 -9.50 -10.88
C VAL A 11 -2.03 -9.55 -11.75
N ILE A 12 -2.05 -8.94 -12.93
CA ILE A 12 -0.89 -8.88 -13.83
C ILE A 12 0.29 -8.16 -13.15
N GLY A 13 0.02 -7.03 -12.49
CA GLY A 13 1.02 -6.29 -11.74
C GLY A 13 1.64 -7.13 -10.62
N LEU A 14 0.82 -7.85 -9.84
CA LEU A 14 1.29 -8.71 -8.76
C LEU A 14 2.06 -9.94 -9.27
N ILE A 15 1.67 -10.53 -10.40
CA ILE A 15 2.42 -11.61 -11.07
C ILE A 15 3.84 -11.13 -11.42
N GLN A 16 3.96 -9.95 -12.02
CA GLN A 16 5.26 -9.37 -12.38
C GLN A 16 6.08 -8.97 -11.15
N ALA A 17 5.43 -8.35 -10.15
CA ALA A 17 6.05 -7.99 -8.88
C ALA A 17 6.64 -9.22 -8.19
N ALA A 18 5.85 -10.30 -8.09
CA ALA A 18 6.21 -11.56 -7.47
C ALA A 18 7.26 -12.38 -8.25
N GLN A 19 7.58 -11.99 -9.50
CA GLN A 19 8.34 -12.80 -10.46
C GLN A 19 7.80 -14.24 -10.61
N ALA A 20 6.47 -14.38 -10.64
CA ALA A 20 5.88 -15.67 -10.92
C ALA A 20 6.24 -16.12 -12.35
N LYS A 21 6.51 -17.41 -12.54
CA LYS A 21 6.90 -18.00 -13.83
C LYS A 21 6.04 -19.20 -14.24
N ARG A 22 5.34 -19.83 -13.28
CA ARG A 22 4.56 -21.05 -13.53
C ARG A 22 3.06 -20.76 -13.52
N PRO A 23 2.25 -21.46 -14.32
CA PRO A 23 0.79 -21.28 -14.33
C PRO A 23 0.13 -21.42 -12.95
N ALA A 24 0.62 -22.35 -12.12
CA ALA A 24 0.13 -22.53 -10.75
C ALA A 24 0.37 -21.29 -9.87
N GLU A 25 1.47 -20.55 -10.10
CA GLU A 25 1.79 -19.32 -9.36
C GLU A 25 0.87 -18.18 -9.81
N TYR A 26 0.55 -18.12 -11.12
CA TYR A 26 -0.43 -17.17 -11.65
C TYR A 26 -1.82 -17.43 -11.07
N ALA A 27 -2.24 -18.70 -11.06
CA ALA A 27 -3.50 -19.11 -10.47
C ALA A 27 -3.56 -18.76 -8.98
N LEU A 28 -2.50 -19.06 -8.21
CA LEU A 28 -2.43 -18.71 -6.79
C LEU A 28 -2.58 -17.20 -6.56
N ILE A 29 -1.86 -16.37 -7.32
CA ILE A 29 -1.95 -14.90 -7.19
C ILE A 29 -3.35 -14.41 -7.58
N ALA A 30 -3.90 -14.87 -8.71
CA ALA A 30 -5.23 -14.48 -9.17
C ALA A 30 -6.32 -14.88 -8.16
N LEU A 31 -6.26 -16.11 -7.64
CA LEU A 31 -7.18 -16.61 -6.62
C LEU A 31 -7.01 -15.85 -5.31
N THR A 32 -5.78 -15.52 -4.90
CA THR A 32 -5.54 -14.72 -3.69
C THR A 32 -6.18 -13.34 -3.80
N VAL A 33 -6.02 -12.65 -4.95
CA VAL A 33 -6.65 -11.35 -5.18
C VAL A 33 -8.18 -11.49 -5.18
N GLY A 34 -8.72 -12.48 -5.87
CA GLY A 34 -10.17 -12.68 -5.98
C GLY A 34 -10.83 -13.11 -4.66
N ALA A 35 -10.15 -13.93 -3.86
CA ALA A 35 -10.66 -14.51 -2.62
C ALA A 35 -10.28 -13.72 -1.36
N ALA A 36 -9.40 -12.72 -1.47
CA ALA A 36 -9.08 -11.83 -0.34
C ALA A 36 -10.38 -11.19 0.19
N TYR A 37 -10.58 -11.27 1.50
CA TYR A 37 -11.80 -10.81 2.15
C TYR A 37 -12.10 -9.33 1.93
N SER A 38 -11.08 -8.54 1.62
CA SER A 38 -11.13 -7.11 1.34
C SER A 38 -11.59 -6.80 -0.08
N THR A 39 -11.40 -7.72 -1.03
CA THR A 39 -11.82 -7.56 -2.43
C THR A 39 -13.33 -7.46 -2.57
N GLY A 40 -14.08 -8.29 -1.84
CA GLY A 40 -15.55 -8.27 -1.86
C GLY A 40 -16.12 -6.89 -1.50
N PRO A 41 -15.81 -6.35 -0.31
CA PRO A 41 -16.20 -4.99 0.08
C PRO A 41 -15.65 -3.91 -0.84
N ALA A 42 -14.42 -4.04 -1.37
CA ALA A 42 -13.86 -3.05 -2.30
C ALA A 42 -14.70 -2.96 -3.59
N VAL A 43 -15.04 -4.11 -4.18
CA VAL A 43 -15.84 -4.19 -5.41
C VAL A 43 -17.30 -3.85 -5.13
N GLY A 44 -17.89 -4.46 -4.11
CA GLY A 44 -19.31 -4.33 -3.77
C GLY A 44 -19.71 -2.92 -3.34
N ASN A 45 -18.82 -2.21 -2.63
CA ASN A 45 -19.07 -0.82 -2.21
C ASN A 45 -18.61 0.21 -3.26
N GLY A 46 -18.20 -0.23 -4.46
CA GLY A 46 -17.74 0.67 -5.52
C GLY A 46 -16.48 1.47 -5.17
N GLN A 47 -15.62 0.95 -4.29
CA GLN A 47 -14.42 1.65 -3.84
C GLN A 47 -13.33 1.63 -4.92
N LEU A 48 -12.61 2.74 -5.06
CA LEU A 48 -11.51 2.88 -6.02
C LEU A 48 -10.23 2.17 -5.60
N THR A 49 -10.20 1.50 -4.43
CA THR A 49 -8.99 0.83 -3.90
C THR A 49 -8.38 -0.14 -4.90
N VAL A 50 -9.20 -0.92 -5.62
CA VAL A 50 -8.71 -1.85 -6.65
C VAL A 50 -8.00 -1.09 -7.79
N HIS A 51 -8.62 -0.02 -8.30
CA HIS A 51 -8.05 0.80 -9.37
C HIS A 51 -6.77 1.50 -8.93
N VAL A 52 -6.76 2.04 -7.72
CA VAL A 52 -5.59 2.69 -7.11
C VAL A 52 -4.45 1.70 -6.97
N LEU A 53 -4.69 0.50 -6.45
CA LEU A 53 -3.65 -0.51 -6.30
C LEU A 53 -3.15 -1.03 -7.65
N ALA A 54 -4.03 -1.22 -8.64
CA ALA A 54 -3.63 -1.61 -9.99
C ALA A 54 -2.70 -0.56 -10.61
N ALA A 55 -3.11 0.71 -10.59
CA ALA A 55 -2.31 1.82 -11.11
C ALA A 55 -1.00 2.00 -10.35
N LEU A 56 -1.03 1.94 -9.01
CA LEU A 56 0.14 2.03 -8.17
C LEU A 56 1.16 0.92 -8.48
N THR A 57 0.70 -0.33 -8.52
CA THR A 57 1.58 -1.50 -8.77
C THR A 57 2.22 -1.41 -10.15
N ILE A 58 1.44 -1.14 -11.19
CA ILE A 58 1.94 -1.04 -12.56
C ILE A 58 2.83 0.20 -12.72
N GLY A 59 2.46 1.32 -12.12
CA GLY A 59 3.27 2.55 -12.13
C GLY A 59 4.65 2.32 -11.54
N LEU A 60 4.72 1.67 -10.37
CA LEU A 60 5.99 1.32 -9.73
C LEU A 60 6.81 0.32 -10.58
N LEU A 61 6.16 -0.70 -11.18
CA LEU A 61 6.84 -1.62 -12.11
C LEU A 61 7.51 -0.87 -13.28
N LEU A 62 6.80 0.09 -13.88
CA LEU A 62 7.33 0.88 -14.99
C LEU A 62 8.48 1.77 -14.53
N LEU A 63 8.34 2.46 -13.40
CA LEU A 63 9.35 3.40 -12.88
C LEU A 63 10.62 2.70 -12.35
N PHE A 64 10.53 1.42 -11.97
CA PHE A 64 11.66 0.63 -11.46
C PHE A 64 12.36 -0.23 -12.52
N LYS A 65 11.97 -0.17 -13.80
CA LYS A 65 12.75 -0.82 -14.88
C LYS A 65 14.17 -0.26 -14.96
N LYS A 66 15.12 -1.10 -15.39
CA LYS A 66 16.55 -0.75 -15.54
C LYS A 66 16.81 0.12 -16.78
N HIS A 67 16.17 -0.21 -17.89
CA HIS A 67 16.26 0.56 -19.13
C HIS A 67 15.04 1.46 -19.23
N GLN A 68 15.28 2.76 -19.15
CA GLN A 68 14.22 3.74 -18.99
C GLN A 68 14.20 4.72 -20.13
N THR A 69 12.99 5.05 -20.56
CA THR A 69 12.72 6.06 -21.58
C THR A 69 11.77 7.09 -20.98
N LEU A 70 11.76 8.30 -21.55
CA LEU A 70 10.83 9.35 -21.14
C LEU A 70 9.36 8.88 -21.21
N TYR A 71 9.03 8.01 -22.17
CA TYR A 71 7.72 7.40 -22.28
C TYR A 71 7.34 6.56 -21.06
N LEU A 72 8.27 5.73 -20.56
CA LEU A 72 8.04 4.93 -19.35
C LEU A 72 7.92 5.80 -18.11
N ASP A 73 8.71 6.87 -18.00
CA ASP A 73 8.59 7.84 -16.91
C ASP A 73 7.25 8.56 -16.96
N LEU A 74 6.77 8.97 -18.14
CA LEU A 74 5.47 9.60 -18.31
C LEU A 74 4.32 8.64 -17.98
N ALA A 75 4.34 7.41 -18.52
CA ALA A 75 3.31 6.41 -18.28
C ALA A 75 3.27 6.01 -16.80
N GLY A 76 4.43 5.72 -16.19
CA GLY A 76 4.54 5.40 -14.78
C GLY A 76 4.06 6.54 -13.89
N SER A 77 4.52 7.77 -14.13
CA SER A 77 4.11 8.94 -13.36
C SER A 77 2.62 9.24 -13.48
N SER A 78 2.02 9.04 -14.66
CA SER A 78 0.58 9.22 -14.88
C SER A 78 -0.24 8.23 -14.05
N LEU A 79 0.20 6.97 -13.95
CA LEU A 79 -0.45 5.97 -13.10
C LEU A 79 -0.30 6.30 -11.60
N ILE A 80 0.83 6.86 -11.18
CA ILE A 80 1.01 7.33 -9.81
C ILE A 80 0.09 8.52 -9.49
N ILE A 81 -0.01 9.49 -10.41
CA ILE A 81 -0.95 10.62 -10.27
C ILE A 81 -2.38 10.11 -10.13
N PHE A 82 -2.77 9.11 -10.93
CA PHE A 82 -4.07 8.47 -10.80
C PHE A 82 -4.23 7.76 -9.44
N ALA A 83 -3.21 7.05 -8.96
CA ALA A 83 -3.24 6.42 -7.63
C ALA A 83 -3.42 7.45 -6.49
N LEU A 84 -2.89 8.68 -6.66
CA LEU A 84 -3.04 9.80 -5.73
C LEU A 84 -4.47 10.37 -5.66
N ILE A 85 -5.44 9.86 -6.43
CA ILE A 85 -6.87 10.08 -6.17
C ILE A 85 -7.24 9.63 -4.75
N LYS A 86 -6.52 8.63 -4.20
CA LYS A 86 -6.62 8.22 -2.80
C LYS A 86 -5.27 8.37 -2.09
N PRO A 87 -4.94 9.59 -1.60
CA PRO A 87 -3.64 9.89 -1.00
C PRO A 87 -3.28 9.01 0.19
N THR A 88 -4.29 8.58 0.97
CA THR A 88 -4.08 7.69 2.13
C THR A 88 -3.46 6.35 1.76
N LEU A 89 -3.69 5.85 0.53
CA LEU A 89 -3.03 4.65 0.01
C LEU A 89 -1.71 4.97 -0.68
N ALA A 90 -1.67 6.01 -1.51
CA ALA A 90 -0.56 6.21 -2.46
C ALA A 90 0.58 7.09 -1.94
N ALA A 91 0.34 8.01 -0.99
CA ALA A 91 1.36 8.95 -0.53
C ALA A 91 2.63 8.29 0.04
N PRO A 92 2.56 7.20 0.83
CA PRO A 92 3.75 6.50 1.32
C PRO A 92 4.69 6.01 0.21
N PHE A 93 4.14 5.69 -0.97
CA PHE A 93 4.90 5.21 -2.12
C PHE A 93 5.59 6.34 -2.90
N VAL A 94 5.20 7.60 -2.70
CA VAL A 94 5.86 8.75 -3.34
C VAL A 94 7.33 8.79 -2.94
N TRP A 95 7.68 8.45 -1.70
CA TRP A 95 9.07 8.35 -1.26
C TRP A 95 9.90 7.37 -2.07
N LEU A 96 9.30 6.27 -2.53
CA LEU A 96 9.98 5.32 -3.39
C LEU A 96 10.32 5.95 -4.73
N ILE A 97 9.44 6.78 -5.28
CA ILE A 97 9.64 7.48 -6.56
C ILE A 97 10.74 8.54 -6.41
N VAL A 98 10.80 9.22 -5.27
CA VAL A 98 11.84 10.21 -4.97
C VAL A 98 13.21 9.55 -4.88
N PHE A 99 13.32 8.40 -4.19
CA PHE A 99 14.62 7.88 -3.76
C PHE A 99 15.12 6.64 -4.50
N ILE A 100 14.25 5.78 -5.03
CA ILE A 100 14.66 4.51 -5.65
C ILE A 100 15.12 4.69 -7.10
N PRO A 101 14.37 5.34 -8.01
CA PRO A 101 14.82 5.54 -9.38
C PRO A 101 16.09 6.39 -9.51
N GLN A 102 16.43 7.19 -8.48
CA GLN A 102 17.54 8.16 -8.47
C GLN A 102 17.50 9.14 -9.66
N ARG A 103 16.30 9.49 -10.12
CA ARG A 103 16.04 10.34 -11.28
C ARG A 103 15.03 11.41 -10.93
N ILE A 104 15.25 12.63 -11.42
CA ILE A 104 14.37 13.77 -11.12
C ILE A 104 13.07 13.74 -11.94
N TRP A 105 13.07 13.09 -13.11
CA TRP A 105 11.94 13.15 -14.04
C TRP A 105 10.65 12.53 -13.49
N PRO A 106 10.64 11.30 -12.94
CA PRO A 106 9.41 10.73 -12.40
C PRO A 106 8.78 11.59 -11.31
N ILE A 107 9.58 12.08 -10.36
CA ILE A 107 9.05 12.93 -9.29
C ILE A 107 8.59 14.30 -9.80
N ALA A 108 9.34 14.92 -10.71
CA ALA A 108 8.93 16.19 -11.31
C ALA A 108 7.60 16.05 -12.05
N LEU A 109 7.42 14.98 -12.83
CA LEU A 109 6.17 14.70 -13.53
C LEU A 109 5.01 14.46 -12.56
N VAL A 110 5.21 13.68 -11.49
CA VAL A 110 4.17 13.45 -10.46
C VAL A 110 3.79 14.75 -9.78
N VAL A 111 4.76 15.55 -9.32
CA VAL A 111 4.50 16.80 -8.58
C VAL A 111 3.82 17.84 -9.48
N VAL A 112 4.39 18.11 -10.66
CA VAL A 112 3.84 19.11 -11.59
C VAL A 112 2.49 18.65 -12.12
N GLY A 113 2.35 17.38 -12.49
CA GLY A 113 1.10 16.83 -13.01
C GLY A 113 -0.03 16.84 -11.98
N TYR A 114 0.25 16.43 -10.74
CA TYR A 114 -0.74 16.48 -9.66
C TYR A 114 -1.14 17.92 -9.33
N ALA A 115 -0.17 18.85 -9.24
CA ALA A 115 -0.44 20.26 -9.02
C ALA A 115 -1.29 20.87 -10.15
N ALA A 116 -0.98 20.55 -11.41
CA ALA A 116 -1.75 21.01 -12.56
C ALA A 116 -3.21 20.52 -12.49
N ILE A 117 -3.45 19.24 -12.19
CA ILE A 117 -4.81 18.69 -12.05
C ILE A 117 -5.54 19.35 -10.87
N ALA A 118 -4.87 19.55 -9.74
CA ALA A 118 -5.47 20.22 -8.58
C ALA A 118 -5.87 21.67 -8.89
N LEU A 119 -5.04 22.41 -9.63
CA LEU A 119 -5.35 23.76 -10.08
C LEU A 119 -6.50 23.78 -11.09
N LEU A 120 -6.52 22.85 -12.06
CA LEU A 120 -7.63 22.69 -12.99
C LEU A 120 -8.94 22.39 -12.26
N ALA A 121 -8.90 21.57 -11.19
CA ALA A 121 -10.06 21.25 -10.37
C ALA A 121 -10.60 22.46 -9.58
N CYS A 122 -9.78 23.50 -9.37
CA CYS A 122 -10.19 24.75 -8.72
C CYS A 122 -10.94 25.69 -9.66
N ILE A 123 -10.75 25.61 -10.99
CA ILE A 123 -11.39 26.49 -11.98
C ILE A 123 -12.91 26.57 -11.85
N PRO A 124 -13.66 25.45 -11.71
CA PRO A 124 -15.12 25.51 -11.59
C PRO A 124 -15.62 25.84 -10.17
N GLN A 125 -14.73 25.98 -9.17
CA GLN A 125 -15.11 26.11 -7.77
C GLN A 125 -15.32 27.58 -7.37
N THR A 126 -16.27 27.83 -6.47
CA THR A 126 -16.47 29.15 -5.88
C THR A 126 -15.48 29.36 -4.75
N GLY A 127 -14.41 30.13 -5.00
CA GLY A 127 -13.38 30.44 -4.00
C GLY A 127 -12.01 30.62 -4.64
N ASN A 128 -11.09 31.26 -3.92
CA ASN A 128 -9.70 31.27 -4.37
C ASN A 128 -8.98 29.97 -3.96
N VAL A 129 -7.85 29.68 -4.60
CA VAL A 129 -7.08 28.44 -4.36
C VAL A 129 -6.71 28.24 -2.89
N LEU A 130 -6.33 29.32 -2.18
CA LEU A 130 -5.94 29.24 -0.77
C LEU A 130 -7.13 28.88 0.12
N THR A 131 -8.30 29.46 -0.12
CA THR A 131 -9.54 29.11 0.62
C THR A 131 -9.96 27.67 0.37
N LEU A 132 -9.93 27.21 -0.88
CA LEU A 132 -10.28 25.83 -1.23
C LEU A 132 -9.32 24.82 -0.58
N TYR A 133 -8.02 25.15 -0.54
CA TYR A 133 -7.00 24.35 0.11
C TYR A 133 -7.19 24.30 1.64
N ALA A 134 -7.44 25.44 2.27
CA ALA A 134 -7.71 25.52 3.71
C ALA A 134 -8.95 24.71 4.09
N ASP A 135 -10.04 24.82 3.33
CA ASP A 135 -11.27 24.06 3.55
C ASP A 135 -11.06 22.56 3.34
N TRP A 136 -10.28 22.18 2.33
CA TRP A 136 -9.91 20.78 2.09
C TRP A 136 -9.13 20.21 3.28
N LEU A 137 -8.12 20.93 3.78
CA LEU A 137 -7.36 20.52 4.98
C LEU A 137 -8.26 20.43 6.22
N HIS A 138 -9.10 21.43 6.46
CA HIS A 138 -10.01 21.45 7.61
C HIS A 138 -10.96 20.26 7.58
N ARG A 139 -11.53 19.93 6.42
CA ARG A 139 -12.37 18.72 6.25
C ARG A 139 -11.58 17.43 6.45
N GLY A 140 -10.33 17.37 6.00
CA GLY A 140 -9.46 16.21 6.24
C GLY A 140 -9.18 15.98 7.72
N VAL A 141 -8.81 17.03 8.46
CA VAL A 141 -8.61 16.98 9.91
C VAL A 141 -9.92 16.59 10.63
N GLY A 142 -11.05 17.20 10.25
CA GLY A 142 -12.37 16.84 10.79
C GLY A 142 -12.73 15.36 10.58
N GLY A 143 -12.48 14.82 9.38
CA GLY A 143 -12.73 13.41 9.08
C GLY A 143 -11.87 12.45 9.92
N THR A 144 -10.57 12.75 10.06
CA THR A 144 -9.66 11.93 10.86
C THR A 144 -9.99 11.97 12.36
N THR A 145 -10.34 13.14 12.90
CA THR A 145 -10.71 13.28 14.32
C THR A 145 -12.00 12.55 14.64
N TRP A 146 -13.05 12.71 13.81
CA TRP A 146 -14.32 11.99 13.95
C TRP A 146 -14.13 10.47 13.93
N SER A 147 -13.33 9.99 12.98
CA SER A 147 -13.00 8.57 12.86
C SER A 147 -12.25 8.04 14.09
N SER A 148 -11.22 8.75 14.56
CA SER A 148 -10.43 8.36 15.73
C SER A 148 -11.22 8.35 17.04
N ALA A 149 -12.31 9.10 17.11
CA ALA A 149 -13.23 9.14 18.26
C ALA A 149 -14.27 8.01 18.26
N GLY A 150 -14.10 6.99 17.41
CA GLY A 150 -15.04 5.86 17.32
C GLY A 150 -16.25 6.12 16.44
N GLY A 151 -16.19 7.10 15.53
CA GLY A 151 -17.15 7.24 14.43
C GLY A 151 -18.61 7.45 14.86
N GLY A 152 -18.86 8.17 15.96
CA GLY A 152 -20.22 8.53 16.37
C GLY A 152 -21.06 7.35 16.88
N GLY A 153 -20.48 6.39 17.60
CA GLY A 153 -21.10 5.70 18.75
C GLY A 153 -22.44 4.95 18.62
N VAL A 154 -23.12 4.88 17.46
CA VAL A 154 -24.43 4.21 17.35
C VAL A 154 -24.54 3.42 16.05
N GLY A 155 -24.41 2.09 16.14
CA GLY A 155 -24.79 1.14 15.09
C GLY A 155 -23.64 0.48 14.33
N LEU A 156 -24.02 -0.49 13.48
CA LEU A 156 -23.24 -1.40 12.62
C LEU A 156 -22.29 -0.71 11.60
N VAL A 157 -21.82 0.50 11.87
CA VAL A 157 -20.91 1.24 11.00
C VAL A 157 -19.51 0.66 11.20
N ASP A 158 -18.88 0.25 10.09
CA ASP A 158 -17.50 -0.20 10.03
C ASP A 158 -16.57 0.91 10.54
N ILE A 159 -16.16 0.81 11.81
CA ILE A 159 -15.09 1.64 12.36
C ILE A 159 -13.81 0.92 11.95
N GLY A 160 -13.02 1.53 11.05
CA GLY A 160 -11.72 0.98 10.63
C GLY A 160 -10.87 0.51 11.81
N TYR A 161 -9.85 -0.32 11.57
CA TYR A 161 -9.05 -0.96 12.64
C TYR A 161 -7.55 -0.97 12.34
N GLY A 162 -6.77 -1.27 13.39
CA GLY A 162 -5.33 -1.53 13.27
C GLY A 162 -4.50 -0.38 12.70
N ASN A 163 -4.87 0.87 12.94
CA ASN A 163 -4.16 2.04 12.41
C ASN A 163 -3.78 3.04 13.52
N LEU A 164 -2.80 3.88 13.22
CA LEU A 164 -2.22 4.87 14.13
C LEU A 164 -3.28 5.81 14.73
N HIS A 165 -4.22 6.30 13.94
CA HIS A 165 -5.24 7.25 14.41
C HIS A 165 -6.19 6.60 15.42
N ASN A 166 -6.53 5.32 15.23
CA ASN A 166 -7.33 4.58 16.20
C ASN A 166 -6.58 4.39 17.51
N TYR A 167 -5.28 4.07 17.46
CA TYR A 167 -4.48 3.89 18.67
C TYR A 167 -4.33 5.19 19.45
N LEU A 168 -4.09 6.31 18.74
CA LEU A 168 -4.05 7.63 19.36
C LEU A 168 -5.41 8.02 19.94
N GLY A 169 -6.50 7.75 19.20
CA GLY A 169 -7.86 7.97 19.67
C GLY A 169 -8.19 7.21 20.95
N ALA A 170 -7.85 5.92 21.00
CA ALA A 170 -8.04 5.07 22.18
C ALA A 170 -7.25 5.56 23.42
N LEU A 171 -6.13 6.25 23.20
CA LEU A 171 -5.33 6.86 24.26
C LEU A 171 -5.76 8.31 24.61
N GLY A 172 -6.79 8.87 23.96
CA GLY A 172 -7.19 10.27 24.14
C GLY A 172 -6.23 11.29 23.50
N LEU A 173 -5.34 10.83 22.60
CA LEU A 173 -4.29 11.61 21.95
C LEU A 173 -4.63 11.96 20.49
N SER A 174 -5.91 11.99 20.11
CA SER A 174 -6.35 12.28 18.73
C SER A 174 -5.89 13.64 18.21
N HIS A 175 -5.64 14.61 19.09
CA HIS A 175 -5.05 15.91 18.74
C HIS A 175 -3.64 15.79 18.13
N LEU A 176 -2.94 14.67 18.37
CA LEU A 176 -1.63 14.38 17.77
C LEU A 176 -1.73 13.67 16.41
N ASN A 177 -2.93 13.34 15.90
CA ASN A 177 -3.08 12.56 14.66
C ASN A 177 -2.29 13.14 13.48
N MET A 178 -2.35 14.46 13.29
CA MET A 178 -1.62 15.11 12.19
C MET A 178 -0.10 15.03 12.39
N ALA A 179 0.40 15.36 13.58
CA ALA A 179 1.83 15.31 13.90
C ALA A 179 2.38 13.88 13.79
N ALA A 180 1.65 12.90 14.31
CA ALA A 180 2.03 11.49 14.25
C ALA A 180 1.98 10.96 12.81
N SER A 181 0.99 11.35 12.01
CA SER A 181 0.93 11.02 10.58
C SER A 181 2.12 11.56 9.80
N LEU A 182 2.47 12.83 9.99
CA LEU A 182 3.64 13.44 9.35
C LEU A 182 4.93 12.79 9.83
N GLY A 183 5.03 12.52 11.13
CA GLY A 183 6.15 11.79 11.73
C GLY A 183 6.34 10.42 11.09
N LEU A 184 5.28 9.61 10.96
CA LEU A 184 5.36 8.29 10.34
C LEU A 184 5.76 8.36 8.87
N LEU A 185 5.20 9.30 8.09
CA LEU A 185 5.62 9.51 6.69
C LEU A 185 7.08 9.94 6.59
N CYS A 186 7.55 10.85 7.45
CA CYS A 186 8.94 11.30 7.45
C CYS A 186 9.89 10.18 7.88
N LEU A 187 9.50 9.35 8.84
CA LEU A 187 10.26 8.17 9.25
C LEU A 187 10.40 7.17 8.11
N LEU A 188 9.31 6.88 7.38
CA LEU A 188 9.36 6.03 6.18
C LEU A 188 10.27 6.65 5.11
N GLY A 189 10.09 7.94 4.80
CA GLY A 189 10.89 8.65 3.81
C GLY A 189 12.38 8.66 4.16
N GLY A 190 12.70 8.97 5.41
CA GLY A 190 14.07 8.93 5.95
C GLY A 190 14.66 7.52 5.92
N TRP A 191 13.88 6.49 6.26
CA TRP A 191 14.32 5.11 6.18
C TRP A 191 14.64 4.70 4.73
N ILE A 192 13.76 5.01 3.76
CA ILE A 192 14.01 4.74 2.34
C ILE A 192 15.25 5.52 1.87
N TYR A 193 15.38 6.79 2.24
CA TYR A 193 16.53 7.63 1.90
C TYR A 193 17.85 7.00 2.38
N CYS A 194 17.91 6.56 3.63
CA CYS A 194 19.11 5.95 4.22
C CYS A 194 19.48 4.62 3.55
N HIS A 195 18.49 3.86 3.05
CA HIS A 195 18.73 2.55 2.43
C HIS A 195 18.84 2.62 0.90
N ARG A 196 18.52 3.75 0.24
CA ARG A 196 18.44 3.85 -1.24
C ARG A 196 19.71 3.47 -2.02
N HIS A 197 20.87 3.54 -1.37
CA HIS A 197 22.16 3.18 -1.97
C HIS A 197 22.55 1.72 -1.76
N GLN A 198 21.82 1.02 -0.88
CA GLN A 198 21.99 -0.42 -0.73
C GLN A 198 21.36 -1.11 -1.95
N GLN A 199 22.05 -2.10 -2.52
CA GLN A 199 21.60 -2.82 -3.72
C GLN A 199 20.50 -3.85 -3.40
N PHE A 200 19.51 -3.50 -2.57
CA PHE A 200 18.40 -4.38 -2.23
C PHE A 200 17.29 -4.34 -3.29
N ASP A 201 16.43 -5.35 -3.25
CA ASP A 201 15.27 -5.42 -4.12
C ASP A 201 14.25 -4.32 -3.77
N PRO A 202 13.92 -3.39 -4.69
CA PRO A 202 13.00 -2.29 -4.38
C PRO A 202 11.62 -2.76 -3.93
N TRP A 203 11.20 -3.98 -4.29
CA TRP A 203 9.92 -4.54 -3.83
C TRP A 203 9.86 -4.78 -2.32
N LEU A 204 10.99 -4.93 -1.63
CA LEU A 204 10.99 -4.97 -0.16
C LEU A 204 10.52 -3.63 0.42
N ALA A 205 11.00 -2.52 -0.13
CA ALA A 205 10.56 -1.18 0.27
C ALA A 205 9.11 -0.91 -0.14
N VAL A 206 8.64 -1.45 -1.27
CA VAL A 206 7.21 -1.43 -1.65
C VAL A 206 6.37 -2.15 -0.61
N GLY A 207 6.79 -3.34 -0.17
CA GLY A 207 6.09 -4.11 0.86
C GLY A 207 6.01 -3.35 2.20
N ILE A 208 7.12 -2.75 2.64
CA ILE A 208 7.16 -1.93 3.85
C ILE A 208 6.26 -0.69 3.71
N ALA A 209 6.35 0.03 2.58
CA ALA A 209 5.52 1.20 2.32
C ALA A 209 4.02 0.87 2.29
N ALA A 210 3.65 -0.31 1.78
CA ALA A 210 2.27 -0.78 1.77
C ALA A 210 1.73 -1.07 3.17
N ILE A 211 2.54 -1.68 4.05
CA ILE A 211 2.13 -1.92 5.44
C ILE A 211 2.06 -0.60 6.20
N VAL A 212 3.04 0.29 6.01
CA VAL A 212 2.98 1.64 6.58
C VAL A 212 1.74 2.37 6.10
N ALA A 213 1.42 2.36 4.80
CA ALA A 213 0.19 2.94 4.27
C ALA A 213 -1.04 2.38 5.00
N ARG A 214 -1.11 1.06 5.18
CA ARG A 214 -2.25 0.44 5.86
C ARG A 214 -2.36 0.82 7.34
N LEU A 215 -1.24 0.97 8.03
CA LEU A 215 -1.20 1.33 9.45
C LEU A 215 -1.29 2.86 9.68
N TRP A 216 -1.15 3.69 8.65
CA TRP A 216 -0.88 5.12 8.79
C TRP A 216 -2.10 5.96 9.15
N THR A 217 -3.15 5.92 8.33
CA THR A 217 -4.36 6.71 8.56
C THR A 217 -5.58 5.81 8.67
N TYR A 218 -6.75 6.41 8.84
CA TYR A 218 -7.99 5.68 8.78
C TYR A 218 -8.14 4.89 7.48
N HIS A 219 -8.32 3.58 7.64
CA HIS A 219 -8.56 2.62 6.57
C HIS A 219 -9.68 1.69 6.99
N LEU A 220 -10.58 1.43 6.05
CA LEU A 220 -11.61 0.41 6.19
C LEU A 220 -11.11 -0.94 5.70
N VAL A 221 -11.89 -1.98 5.97
CA VAL A 221 -11.56 -3.38 5.63
C VAL A 221 -11.20 -3.58 4.15
N TYR A 222 -11.77 -2.80 3.24
CA TYR A 222 -11.45 -2.88 1.81
C TYR A 222 -10.02 -2.40 1.48
N ASP A 223 -9.39 -1.61 2.34
CA ASP A 223 -8.02 -1.16 2.17
C ASP A 223 -6.98 -2.19 2.64
N ASP A 224 -7.42 -3.29 3.28
CA ASP A 224 -6.56 -4.43 3.61
C ASP A 224 -5.98 -5.08 2.33
N MET A 225 -6.52 -4.78 1.14
CA MET A 225 -5.93 -5.15 -0.15
C MET A 225 -4.47 -4.65 -0.32
N LEU A 226 -4.04 -3.61 0.42
CA LEU A 226 -2.64 -3.17 0.44
C LEU A 226 -1.67 -4.31 0.80
N ILE A 227 -2.12 -5.29 1.60
CA ILE A 227 -1.32 -6.42 2.07
C ILE A 227 -0.95 -7.39 0.93
N LEU A 228 -1.59 -7.29 -0.23
CA LEU A 228 -1.19 -8.02 -1.43
C LEU A 228 0.22 -7.64 -1.90
N LEU A 229 0.64 -6.38 -1.72
CA LEU A 229 1.98 -5.91 -2.09
C LEU A 229 3.11 -6.54 -1.26
N PRO A 230 3.08 -6.53 0.09
CA PRO A 230 4.09 -7.21 0.88
C PRO A 230 4.02 -8.74 0.71
N MET A 231 2.85 -9.34 0.45
CA MET A 231 2.77 -10.75 0.06
C MET A 231 3.56 -11.02 -1.23
N ALA A 232 3.42 -10.17 -2.25
CA ALA A 232 4.20 -10.29 -3.48
C ALA A 232 5.71 -10.11 -3.24
N ALA A 233 6.10 -9.17 -2.37
CA ALA A 233 7.49 -8.95 -1.98
C ALA A 233 8.09 -10.19 -1.27
N VAL A 234 7.36 -10.78 -0.32
CA VAL A 234 7.79 -12.01 0.38
C VAL A 234 7.84 -13.20 -0.56
N TYR A 235 6.87 -13.35 -1.47
CA TYR A 235 6.89 -14.41 -2.47
C TYR A 235 8.09 -14.27 -3.41
N ARG A 236 8.36 -13.05 -3.86
CA ARG A 236 9.53 -12.72 -4.68
C ARG A 236 10.83 -13.07 -3.97
N LEU A 237 10.94 -12.76 -2.67
CA LEU A 237 12.12 -13.06 -1.86
C LEU A 237 12.48 -14.56 -1.90
N GLN A 238 11.49 -15.44 -1.90
CA GLN A 238 11.70 -16.90 -1.97
C GLN A 238 12.35 -17.35 -3.29
N LYS A 239 12.30 -16.53 -4.34
CA LYS A 239 12.92 -16.84 -5.65
C LYS A 239 14.43 -16.57 -5.66
N TYR A 240 14.97 -15.94 -4.64
CA TYR A 240 16.40 -15.66 -4.55
C TYR A 240 17.19 -16.95 -4.27
N PRO A 241 18.24 -17.25 -5.05
CA PRO A 241 19.02 -18.48 -4.88
C PRO A 241 19.72 -18.56 -3.52
N HIS A 242 20.18 -17.41 -3.03
CA HIS A 242 21.04 -17.31 -1.85
C HIS A 242 20.27 -17.00 -0.56
N LEU A 243 18.94 -17.02 -0.58
CA LEU A 243 18.14 -16.87 0.64
C LEU A 243 18.38 -18.11 1.53
N GLU A 244 18.80 -17.87 2.78
CA GLU A 244 19.08 -18.94 3.75
C GLU A 244 17.87 -19.89 3.89
N PRO A 245 18.08 -21.21 4.08
CA PRO A 245 16.98 -22.17 4.20
C PRO A 245 15.99 -21.84 5.33
N SER A 246 16.48 -21.36 6.47
CA SER A 246 15.66 -20.90 7.60
C SER A 246 14.79 -19.70 7.22
N ASP A 247 15.37 -18.71 6.55
CA ASP A 247 14.68 -17.51 6.10
C ASP A 247 13.62 -17.84 5.04
N ARG A 248 13.93 -18.80 4.15
CA ARG A 248 12.99 -19.33 3.17
C ARG A 248 11.80 -20.00 3.87
N ALA A 249 12.05 -20.90 4.80
CA ALA A 249 10.99 -21.59 5.55
C ALA A 249 10.11 -20.58 6.31
N PHE A 250 10.73 -19.63 7.02
CA PHE A 250 10.01 -18.58 7.74
C PHE A 250 9.15 -17.72 6.80
N SER A 251 9.70 -17.31 5.65
CA SER A 251 8.95 -16.53 4.66
C SER A 251 7.75 -17.30 4.06
N GLN A 252 7.88 -18.62 3.89
CA GLN A 252 6.79 -19.48 3.42
C GLN A 252 5.69 -19.60 4.48
N THR A 253 6.07 -19.85 5.74
CA THR A 253 5.13 -19.88 6.87
C THR A 253 4.39 -18.55 7.00
N LEU A 254 5.12 -17.44 6.94
CA LEU A 254 4.55 -16.10 7.06
C LEU A 254 3.60 -15.77 5.90
N LEU A 255 3.94 -16.18 4.68
CA LEU A 255 3.05 -16.04 3.52
C LEU A 255 1.79 -16.91 3.67
N ALA A 256 1.93 -18.15 4.16
CA ALA A 256 0.80 -19.05 4.39
C ALA A 256 -0.15 -18.51 5.47
N ILE A 257 0.38 -18.00 6.59
CA ILE A 257 -0.40 -17.35 7.64
C ILE A 257 -1.11 -16.11 7.08
N THR A 258 -0.41 -15.29 6.30
CA THR A 258 -1.00 -14.09 5.69
C THR A 258 -2.10 -14.45 4.69
N LEU A 259 -1.90 -15.50 3.89
CA LEU A 259 -2.92 -16.01 2.98
C LEU A 259 -4.13 -16.53 3.75
N PHE A 260 -3.92 -17.29 4.82
CA PHE A 260 -4.98 -17.77 5.71
C PHE A 260 -5.84 -16.61 6.22
N PHE A 261 -5.22 -15.56 6.77
CA PHE A 261 -5.95 -14.37 7.21
C PHE A 261 -6.71 -13.68 6.08
N ASN A 262 -6.14 -13.62 4.86
CA ASN A 262 -6.82 -13.02 3.71
C ASN A 262 -8.04 -13.84 3.24
N LEU A 263 -8.09 -15.14 3.51
CA LEU A 263 -9.22 -16.00 3.13
C LEU A 263 -10.32 -16.05 4.19
N LEU A 264 -10.08 -15.55 5.40
CA LEU A 264 -11.09 -15.48 6.45
C LEU A 264 -12.21 -14.51 6.06
N PRO A 265 -13.49 -14.81 6.35
CA PRO A 265 -14.57 -13.94 5.94
C PRO A 265 -14.51 -12.60 6.68
N ALA A 266 -14.67 -11.51 5.93
CA ALA A 266 -14.66 -10.16 6.49
C ALA A 266 -15.74 -9.96 7.59
N SER A 267 -16.80 -10.77 7.60
CA SER A 267 -17.85 -10.72 8.63
C SER A 267 -17.36 -11.08 10.03
N LEU A 268 -16.20 -11.72 10.21
CA LEU A 268 -15.64 -12.02 11.53
C LEU A 268 -15.40 -10.77 12.37
N ARG A 269 -15.21 -9.60 11.74
CA ARG A 269 -15.11 -8.31 12.45
C ARG A 269 -16.39 -7.86 13.13
N PHE A 270 -17.52 -8.47 12.78
CA PHE A 270 -18.83 -8.24 13.37
C PHE A 270 -19.29 -9.43 14.21
N ALA A 271 -18.43 -10.42 14.42
CA ALA A 271 -18.74 -11.54 15.30
C ALA A 271 -18.88 -11.05 16.75
N ALA A 272 -19.56 -11.84 17.58
CA ALA A 272 -19.63 -11.55 19.00
C ALA A 272 -18.22 -11.60 19.63
N SER A 273 -17.97 -10.68 20.57
CA SER A 273 -16.76 -10.68 21.38
C SER A 273 -16.57 -12.04 22.07
N PRO A 274 -15.34 -12.59 22.09
CA PRO A 274 -14.07 -11.94 21.74
C PRO A 274 -13.60 -12.15 20.29
N LEU A 275 -14.39 -12.77 19.42
CA LEU A 275 -13.92 -13.23 18.10
C LEU A 275 -13.55 -12.08 17.15
N ASP A 276 -14.30 -10.98 17.20
CA ASP A 276 -14.01 -9.75 16.47
C ASP A 276 -12.65 -9.16 16.84
N ILE A 277 -12.35 -9.11 18.15
CA ILE A 277 -11.08 -8.61 18.69
C ILE A 277 -9.94 -9.54 18.28
N VAL A 278 -10.11 -10.87 18.44
CA VAL A 278 -9.09 -11.85 18.06
C VAL A 278 -8.76 -11.75 16.57
N PHE A 279 -9.78 -11.58 15.72
CA PHE A 279 -9.57 -11.37 14.28
C PHE A 279 -8.77 -10.08 14.00
N GLN A 280 -9.23 -8.93 14.51
CA GLN A 280 -8.59 -7.63 14.25
C GLN A 280 -7.13 -7.59 14.76
N VAL A 281 -6.91 -8.08 15.99
CA VAL A 281 -5.57 -8.14 16.60
C VAL A 281 -4.69 -9.13 15.84
N GLY A 282 -5.18 -10.33 15.53
CA GLY A 282 -4.43 -11.36 14.82
C GLY A 282 -3.98 -10.88 13.44
N VAL A 283 -4.88 -10.26 12.68
CA VAL A 283 -4.57 -9.66 11.37
C VAL A 283 -3.52 -8.57 11.50
N THR A 284 -3.66 -7.65 12.46
CA THR A 284 -2.70 -6.55 12.66
C THR A 284 -1.32 -7.04 13.09
N LEU A 285 -1.26 -8.02 14.00
CA LEU A 285 -0.02 -8.65 14.43
C LEU A 285 0.68 -9.36 13.27
N ASN A 286 -0.08 -10.01 12.39
CA ASN A 286 0.45 -10.61 11.18
C ASN A 286 1.09 -9.55 10.26
N TRP A 287 0.45 -8.39 10.07
CA TRP A 287 1.03 -7.29 9.28
C TRP A 287 2.32 -6.73 9.90
N LEU A 288 2.34 -6.53 11.22
CA LEU A 288 3.54 -6.06 11.93
C LEU A 288 4.68 -7.08 11.83
N THR A 289 4.38 -8.37 11.92
CA THR A 289 5.34 -9.46 11.73
C THR A 289 5.90 -9.46 10.31
N LEU A 290 5.04 -9.27 9.31
CA LEU A 290 5.42 -9.14 7.89
C LEU A 290 6.35 -7.95 7.66
N MET A 291 6.04 -6.79 8.24
CA MET A 291 6.89 -5.60 8.16
C MET A 291 8.23 -5.79 8.85
N GLY A 292 8.23 -6.31 10.08
CA GLY A 292 9.46 -6.60 10.83
C GLY A 292 10.37 -7.56 10.07
N TRP A 293 9.80 -8.60 9.47
CA TRP A 293 10.55 -9.51 8.61
C TRP A 293 11.16 -8.83 7.40
N LEU A 294 10.39 -8.03 6.65
CA LEU A 294 10.90 -7.29 5.49
C LEU A 294 12.03 -6.32 5.89
N LEU A 295 11.92 -5.64 7.03
CA LEU A 295 12.96 -4.76 7.57
C LEU A 295 14.25 -5.52 7.87
N VAL A 296 14.15 -6.69 8.51
CA VAL A 296 15.29 -7.57 8.78
C VAL A 296 15.96 -8.01 7.48
N GLN A 297 15.17 -8.37 6.46
CA GLN A 297 15.68 -8.82 5.17
C GLN A 297 16.38 -7.70 4.40
N VAL A 298 15.91 -6.45 4.49
CA VAL A 298 16.63 -5.30 3.93
C VAL A 298 17.96 -5.10 4.65
N HIS A 299 18.00 -5.18 5.98
CA HIS A 299 19.24 -4.99 6.74
C HIS A 299 20.26 -6.11 6.50
N ARG A 300 19.80 -7.35 6.33
CA ARG A 300 20.65 -8.51 6.01
C ARG A 300 20.98 -8.62 4.54
N TRP A 301 20.48 -7.71 3.69
CA TRP A 301 20.66 -7.80 2.25
C TRP A 301 22.14 -7.65 1.86
N LYS A 302 22.79 -8.80 1.63
CA LYS A 302 24.16 -8.90 1.11
C LYS A 302 24.21 -9.59 -0.26
N LEU A 303 23.05 -9.85 -0.85
CA LEU A 303 22.94 -10.72 -2.01
C LEU A 303 23.06 -9.91 -3.32
N PRO A 304 23.81 -10.41 -4.32
CA PRO A 304 23.75 -9.85 -5.66
C PRO A 304 22.32 -9.94 -6.21
N GLN A 305 21.88 -8.88 -6.89
CA GLN A 305 20.55 -8.78 -7.47
C GLN A 305 20.25 -9.97 -8.41
N PRO A 306 19.00 -10.45 -8.51
CA PRO A 306 18.66 -11.43 -9.52
C PRO A 306 18.79 -10.77 -10.90
N ALA A 307 18.91 -11.56 -11.96
CA ALA A 307 18.89 -11.04 -13.31
C ALA A 307 17.68 -10.09 -13.49
N PRO A 308 17.88 -8.92 -14.14
CA PRO A 308 16.83 -7.91 -14.28
C PRO A 308 15.58 -8.50 -14.93
N LEU A 309 14.41 -7.90 -14.63
CA LEU A 309 13.13 -8.19 -15.26
C LEU A 309 13.25 -8.02 -16.78
N ASN A 310 13.59 -9.10 -17.49
CA ASN A 310 13.46 -9.19 -18.94
C ASN A 310 11.98 -9.42 -19.25
N LEU A 311 11.24 -8.33 -19.41
CA LEU A 311 9.92 -8.36 -20.01
C LEU A 311 10.11 -8.23 -21.52
N THR A 312 10.11 -9.37 -22.21
CA THR A 312 9.77 -9.44 -23.64
C THR A 312 8.27 -9.41 -23.79
#